data_AF-A0A3D1HBC8-F1
#
_entry.id   AF-A0A3D1HBC8-F1
#
_cell.length_a   1.000
_cell.length_b   1.000
_cell.length_c   1.000
_cell.angle_alpha   90.00
_cell.angle_beta   90.00
_cell.angle_gamma   90.00
#
_symmetry.space_group_name_H-M   'P 1'
#
loop_
_entity.id
_entity.type
_entity.pdbx_description
1 polymer ?
#
loop_
_entity_poly.entity_id
_entity_poly.type
_entity_poly.pdbx_seq_one_letter_code
_entity_poly.pdbx_strand_id
1 'polypeptide(L)'
;LPTSGMGFNNFLTLSAPFLPFDGMNEKGVCIALLAVPEADAGYSPDKITLNTTTAIRLVLDKAADVDEAVELLKQYNIYFSGDVECHFLIADASGKSVLVEYYDGGLKTVESDGDYQIASNFIAYNGVNIGEGFNEFERYDAVEALLTRKNNVVDMKDCEDLLNEIGIVYEGTDKLQWSAVYNLTDGTGKIWPHRDIEYAWNFDVISHKGS
;
A
#
# COMPACT_ATOMS: atom_id res chain seq x y z
N LEU A 1 4.23 26.62 10.06
CA LEU A 1 3.28 26.96 8.96
C LEU A 1 3.83 28.17 8.23
N PRO A 2 3.73 28.23 6.88
CA PRO A 2 4.27 29.34 6.12
C PRO A 2 3.57 30.65 6.52
N THR A 3 4.36 31.71 6.67
CA THR A 3 3.95 33.03 7.16
C THR A 3 3.10 33.82 6.15
N SER A 4 2.99 33.35 4.91
CA SER A 4 2.29 34.01 3.80
C SER A 4 0.87 33.49 3.52
N GLY A 5 0.33 32.58 4.34
CA GLY A 5 -1.00 32.00 4.14
C GLY A 5 -1.03 30.87 3.10
N MET A 6 -2.21 30.27 2.92
CA MET A 6 -2.46 29.19 1.97
C MET A 6 -2.79 29.78 0.58
N GLY A 7 -2.04 29.39 -0.45
CA GLY A 7 -2.28 29.76 -1.84
C GLY A 7 -2.21 28.53 -2.74
N PHE A 8 -2.74 28.61 -3.96
CA PHE A 8 -2.80 27.45 -4.88
C PHE A 8 -1.45 26.73 -5.05
N ASN A 9 -0.35 27.48 -5.09
CA ASN A 9 1.00 26.94 -5.32
C ASN A 9 1.56 26.14 -4.12
N ASN A 10 1.07 26.35 -2.90
CA ASN A 10 1.52 25.60 -1.72
C ASN A 10 0.45 24.65 -1.17
N PHE A 11 -0.79 24.76 -1.65
CA PHE A 11 -1.92 23.97 -1.20
C PHE A 11 -1.68 22.46 -1.34
N LEU A 12 -1.26 22.00 -2.53
CA LEU A 12 -1.03 20.57 -2.78
C LEU A 12 0.08 20.01 -1.88
N THR A 13 1.20 20.72 -1.77
CA THR A 13 2.31 20.31 -0.90
C THR A 13 1.90 20.27 0.58
N LEU A 14 1.12 21.25 1.05
CA LEU A 14 0.59 21.27 2.42
C LEU A 14 -0.46 20.19 2.67
N SER A 15 -1.16 19.74 1.62
CA SER A 15 -2.20 18.71 1.71
C SER A 15 -1.65 17.29 1.57
N ALA A 16 -0.43 17.12 1.06
CA ALA A 16 0.18 15.81 0.79
C ALA A 16 0.11 14.82 1.98
N PRO A 17 0.31 15.21 3.25
CA PRO A 17 0.18 14.28 4.38
C PRO A 17 -1.23 13.68 4.58
N PHE A 18 -2.25 14.27 3.94
CA PHE A 18 -3.66 13.84 4.02
C PHE A 18 -4.11 13.05 2.78
N LEU A 19 -3.21 12.84 1.82
CA LEU A 19 -3.47 12.11 0.58
C LEU A 19 -2.51 10.90 0.39
N PRO A 20 -2.22 10.08 1.43
CA PRO A 20 -1.35 8.92 1.26
C PRO A 20 -2.01 7.83 0.40
N PHE A 21 -1.20 7.21 -0.46
CA PHE A 21 -1.53 5.97 -1.18
C PHE A 21 -0.92 4.75 -0.48
N ASP A 22 0.23 4.95 0.14
CA ASP A 22 0.98 3.99 0.92
C ASP A 22 1.73 4.71 2.06
N GLY A 23 2.45 3.95 2.89
CA GLY A 23 3.38 4.50 3.86
C GLY A 23 3.79 3.49 4.92
N MET A 24 4.74 3.90 5.76
CA MET A 24 5.23 3.14 6.91
C MET A 24 5.31 4.04 8.15
N ASN A 25 5.00 3.51 9.33
CA ASN A 25 5.10 4.24 10.59
C ASN A 25 6.36 3.88 11.40
N GLU A 26 6.56 4.57 12.53
CA GLU A 26 7.73 4.38 13.42
C GLU A 26 7.78 3.01 14.14
N LYS A 27 6.73 2.20 14.01
CA LYS A 27 6.67 0.83 14.54
C LYS A 27 6.97 -0.22 13.47
N GLY A 28 7.21 0.21 12.24
CA GLY A 28 7.44 -0.69 11.11
C GLY A 28 6.16 -1.25 10.51
N VAL A 29 4.97 -0.70 10.84
CA VAL A 29 3.73 -1.06 10.13
C VAL A 29 3.69 -0.30 8.81
N CYS A 30 3.53 -1.03 7.72
CA CYS A 30 3.34 -0.52 6.38
C CYS A 30 1.95 -0.89 5.86
N ILE A 31 1.35 0.01 5.11
CA ILE A 31 0.06 -0.19 4.44
C ILE A 31 0.13 0.43 3.04
N ALA A 32 -0.39 -0.26 2.04
CA ALA A 32 -0.53 0.23 0.67
C ALA A 32 -1.94 -0.06 0.14
N LEU A 33 -2.55 0.91 -0.55
CA LEU A 33 -3.81 0.71 -1.26
C LEU A 33 -3.55 0.27 -2.70
N LEU A 34 -4.38 -0.65 -3.19
CA LEU A 34 -4.43 -1.03 -4.59
C LEU A 34 -5.88 -1.07 -5.06
N ALA A 35 -6.15 -0.54 -6.25
CA ALA A 35 -7.49 -0.57 -6.84
C ALA A 35 -7.92 -2.01 -7.17
N VAL A 36 -9.20 -2.31 -7.02
CA VAL A 36 -9.81 -3.61 -7.36
C VAL A 36 -11.09 -3.39 -8.16
N PRO A 37 -11.54 -4.37 -8.96
CA PRO A 37 -12.72 -4.21 -9.83
C PRO A 37 -14.03 -3.93 -9.09
N GLU A 38 -14.14 -4.37 -7.84
CA GLU A 38 -15.34 -4.20 -7.03
C GLU A 38 -14.99 -4.26 -5.53
N ALA A 39 -15.89 -3.74 -4.71
CA ALA A 39 -15.84 -3.86 -3.26
C ALA A 39 -17.26 -3.84 -2.68
N ASP A 40 -17.49 -4.67 -1.67
CA ASP A 40 -18.70 -4.67 -0.86
C ASP A 40 -18.34 -4.59 0.63
N ALA A 41 -18.27 -3.36 1.13
CA ALA A 41 -17.89 -3.07 2.51
C ALA A 41 -19.03 -3.23 3.52
N GLY A 42 -20.28 -3.34 3.04
CA GLY A 42 -21.46 -3.13 3.87
C GLY A 42 -21.50 -1.73 4.51
N TYR A 43 -22.53 -1.48 5.32
CA TYR A 43 -22.66 -0.22 6.06
C TYR A 43 -23.30 -0.46 7.43
N SER A 44 -22.69 0.11 8.47
CA SER A 44 -23.26 0.14 9.81
C SER A 44 -23.56 1.58 10.24
N PRO A 45 -24.80 1.93 10.61
CA PRO A 45 -25.15 3.29 11.02
C PRO A 45 -24.46 3.74 12.32
N ASP A 46 -23.97 2.79 13.13
CA ASP A 46 -23.30 3.08 14.40
C ASP A 46 -21.78 3.33 14.24
N LYS A 47 -21.23 3.16 13.05
CA LYS A 47 -19.80 3.38 12.75
C LYS A 47 -19.57 4.69 12.01
N ILE A 48 -18.46 5.35 12.34
CA ILE A 48 -17.98 6.51 11.58
C ILE A 48 -17.46 6.02 10.23
N THR A 49 -17.77 6.75 9.16
CA THR A 49 -17.23 6.47 7.82
C THR A 49 -15.92 7.22 7.61
N LEU A 50 -14.87 6.49 7.25
CA LEU A 50 -13.59 7.05 6.83
C LEU A 50 -13.45 6.92 5.31
N ASN A 51 -12.78 7.87 4.68
CA ASN A 51 -12.34 7.68 3.30
C ASN A 51 -11.03 6.88 3.26
N THR A 52 -10.64 6.40 2.07
CA THR A 52 -9.46 5.55 1.87
C THR A 52 -8.17 6.13 2.46
N THR A 53 -7.92 7.44 2.26
CA THR A 53 -6.68 8.09 2.73
C THR A 53 -6.67 8.29 4.24
N THR A 54 -7.84 8.51 4.84
CA THR A 54 -7.99 8.62 6.31
C THR A 54 -7.87 7.26 6.98
N ALA A 55 -8.31 6.17 6.33
CA ALA A 55 -8.09 4.81 6.82
C ALA A 55 -6.59 4.46 6.87
N ILE A 56 -5.82 4.81 5.83
CA ILE A 56 -4.36 4.68 5.84
C ILE A 56 -3.75 5.50 6.98
N ARG A 57 -4.17 6.76 7.13
CA ARG A 57 -3.66 7.62 8.21
C ARG A 57 -4.00 7.07 9.59
N LEU A 58 -5.19 6.48 9.78
CA LEU A 58 -5.58 5.82 11.02
C LEU A 58 -4.60 4.69 11.36
N VAL A 59 -4.30 3.81 10.41
CA VAL A 59 -3.37 2.69 10.61
C VAL A 59 -1.97 3.22 10.93
N LEU A 60 -1.43 4.11 10.10
CA LEU A 60 -0.08 4.66 10.29
C LEU A 60 0.07 5.41 11.62
N ASP A 61 -0.99 6.05 12.12
CA ASP A 61 -0.94 6.83 13.36
C ASP A 61 -1.09 6.01 14.63
N LYS A 62 -1.72 4.84 14.54
CA LYS A 62 -2.26 4.16 15.73
C LYS A 62 -1.82 2.72 15.87
N ALA A 63 -1.53 2.02 14.78
CA ALA A 63 -1.19 0.60 14.83
C ALA A 63 0.29 0.38 15.19
N ALA A 64 0.56 -0.55 16.09
CA ALA A 64 1.91 -1.04 16.35
C ALA A 64 2.27 -2.31 15.55
N ASP A 65 1.28 -3.05 15.06
CA ASP A 65 1.43 -4.27 14.27
C ASP A 65 0.23 -4.48 13.32
N VAL A 66 0.28 -5.56 12.51
CA VAL A 66 -0.77 -5.94 11.58
C VAL A 66 -2.11 -6.22 12.27
N ASP A 67 -2.10 -6.86 13.45
CA ASP A 67 -3.33 -7.23 14.15
C ASP A 67 -4.06 -5.98 14.64
N GLU A 68 -3.33 -5.04 15.25
CA GLU A 68 -3.88 -3.75 15.64
C GLU A 68 -4.39 -2.96 14.44
N ALA A 69 -3.69 -2.99 13.30
CA ALA A 69 -4.14 -2.33 12.07
C ALA A 69 -5.51 -2.88 11.60
N VAL A 70 -5.67 -4.20 11.56
CA VAL A 70 -6.93 -4.85 11.17
C VAL A 70 -8.05 -4.52 12.17
N GLU A 71 -7.78 -4.60 13.47
CA GLU A 71 -8.77 -4.29 14.51
C GLU A 71 -9.20 -2.82 14.50
N LEU A 72 -8.29 -1.90 14.16
CA LEU A 72 -8.62 -0.50 13.93
C LEU A 72 -9.57 -0.35 12.73
N LEU A 73 -9.24 -0.95 11.59
CA LEU A 73 -10.06 -0.84 10.38
C LEU A 73 -11.48 -1.39 10.57
N LYS A 74 -11.63 -2.50 11.32
CA LYS A 74 -12.94 -3.10 11.64
C LYS A 74 -13.89 -2.15 12.39
N GLN A 75 -13.39 -1.12 13.07
CA GLN A 75 -14.22 -0.19 13.85
C GLN A 75 -14.93 0.87 13.01
N TYR A 76 -14.58 1.00 11.73
CA TYR A 76 -15.08 2.06 10.85
C TYR A 76 -15.82 1.50 9.64
N ASN A 77 -16.73 2.29 9.06
CA ASN A 77 -17.14 2.07 7.68
C ASN A 77 -16.08 2.68 6.75
N ILE A 78 -16.01 2.21 5.51
CA ILE A 78 -15.16 2.83 4.49
C ILE A 78 -16.00 3.47 3.38
N TYR A 79 -15.48 4.57 2.86
CA TYR A 79 -15.92 5.22 1.63
C TYR A 79 -14.74 5.27 0.66
N PHE A 80 -14.95 4.76 -0.55
CA PHE A 80 -13.93 4.74 -1.59
C PHE A 80 -13.84 6.10 -2.29
N SER A 81 -12.72 6.79 -2.06
CA SER A 81 -12.49 8.12 -2.64
C SER A 81 -12.40 8.05 -4.17
N GLY A 82 -13.16 8.93 -4.84
CA GLY A 82 -13.07 9.06 -6.29
C GLY A 82 -13.73 7.93 -7.09
N ASP A 83 -14.59 7.13 -6.44
CA ASP A 83 -15.24 5.97 -7.07
C ASP A 83 -14.23 4.93 -7.56
N VAL A 84 -13.16 4.74 -6.76
CA VAL A 84 -12.13 3.73 -6.99
C VAL A 84 -12.11 2.79 -5.80
N GLU A 85 -12.71 1.61 -5.98
CA GLU A 85 -12.68 0.52 -5.02
C GLU A 85 -11.24 0.04 -4.81
N CYS A 86 -10.89 -0.21 -3.54
CA CYS A 86 -9.54 -0.62 -3.17
C CYS A 86 -9.54 -1.73 -2.13
N HIS A 87 -8.46 -2.50 -2.09
CA HIS A 87 -8.04 -3.28 -0.94
C HIS A 87 -6.74 -2.73 -0.34
N PHE A 88 -6.33 -3.23 0.83
CA PHE A 88 -5.10 -2.81 1.49
C PHE A 88 -4.18 -4.01 1.75
N LEU A 89 -2.94 -3.94 1.29
CA LEU A 89 -1.88 -4.83 1.77
C LEU A 89 -1.22 -4.18 2.98
N ILE A 90 -1.19 -4.89 4.10
CA ILE A 90 -0.59 -4.43 5.36
C ILE A 90 0.49 -5.42 5.77
N ALA A 91 1.64 -4.91 6.22
CA ALA A 91 2.73 -5.72 6.77
C ALA A 91 3.39 -5.02 7.96
N ASP A 92 4.09 -5.77 8.80
CA ASP A 92 4.85 -5.21 9.92
C ASP A 92 6.27 -5.77 10.05
N ALA A 93 7.07 -5.16 10.92
CA ALA A 93 8.48 -5.51 11.15
C ALA A 93 8.71 -6.93 11.70
N SER A 94 7.67 -7.64 12.14
CA SER A 94 7.78 -9.05 12.54
C SER A 94 7.81 -10.01 11.33
N GLY A 95 7.46 -9.50 10.14
CA GLY A 95 7.28 -10.29 8.92
C GLY A 95 5.83 -10.73 8.69
N LYS A 96 4.90 -10.41 9.61
CA LYS A 96 3.48 -10.66 9.41
C LYS A 96 2.94 -9.73 8.31
N SER A 97 2.04 -10.27 7.49
CA SER A 97 1.31 -9.50 6.49
C SER A 97 -0.13 -10.01 6.36
N VAL A 98 -1.00 -9.14 5.86
CA VAL A 98 -2.40 -9.46 5.57
C VAL A 98 -2.90 -8.57 4.43
N LEU A 99 -3.74 -9.14 3.57
CA LEU A 99 -4.52 -8.39 2.59
C LEU A 99 -5.92 -8.19 3.16
N VAL A 100 -6.33 -6.92 3.27
CA VAL A 100 -7.64 -6.52 3.77
C VAL A 100 -8.51 -6.11 2.60
N GLU A 101 -9.58 -6.86 2.38
CA GLU A 101 -10.52 -6.65 1.27
C GLU A 101 -11.91 -6.35 1.81
N TYR A 102 -12.70 -5.58 1.07
CA TYR A 102 -14.10 -5.34 1.38
C TYR A 102 -14.93 -6.18 0.43
N TYR A 103 -15.46 -7.30 0.93
CA TYR A 103 -16.15 -8.30 0.13
C TYR A 103 -17.26 -8.96 0.95
N ASP A 104 -18.37 -9.33 0.31
CA ASP A 104 -19.52 -10.00 0.96
C ASP A 104 -19.99 -9.25 2.22
N GLY A 105 -20.32 -7.97 2.03
CA GLY A 105 -20.90 -7.07 3.03
C GLY A 105 -19.98 -6.66 4.18
N GLY A 106 -18.65 -6.76 4.05
CA GLY A 106 -17.75 -6.43 5.14
C GLY A 106 -16.26 -6.55 4.86
N LEU A 107 -15.48 -6.20 5.87
CA LEU A 107 -14.02 -6.37 5.88
C LEU A 107 -13.66 -7.85 6.02
N LYS A 108 -12.86 -8.36 5.09
CA LYS A 108 -12.29 -9.70 5.07
C LYS A 108 -10.77 -9.62 5.07
N THR A 109 -10.13 -10.65 5.61
CA THR A 109 -8.67 -10.79 5.62
C THR A 109 -8.28 -12.00 4.80
N VAL A 110 -7.22 -11.85 4.01
CA VAL A 110 -6.53 -12.93 3.32
C VAL A 110 -5.12 -12.98 3.87
N GLU A 111 -4.77 -14.12 4.47
CA GLU A 111 -3.43 -14.40 4.97
C GLU A 111 -2.69 -15.27 3.95
N SER A 112 -1.36 -15.16 3.91
CA SER A 112 -0.54 -16.05 3.11
C SER A 112 -0.26 -17.35 3.84
N ASP A 113 -0.31 -18.48 3.13
CA ASP A 113 0.18 -19.78 3.62
C ASP A 113 1.72 -19.92 3.51
N GLY A 114 2.41 -18.92 2.92
CA GLY A 114 3.85 -18.92 2.68
C GLY A 114 4.61 -17.80 3.42
N ASP A 115 5.90 -17.66 3.11
CA ASP A 115 6.80 -16.69 3.77
C ASP A 115 6.65 -15.24 3.24
N TYR A 116 5.80 -15.02 2.25
CA TYR A 116 5.55 -13.72 1.64
C TYR A 116 4.09 -13.58 1.26
N GLN A 117 3.66 -12.33 1.07
CA GLN A 117 2.33 -12.01 0.56
C GLN A 117 2.44 -11.02 -0.60
N ILE A 118 1.69 -11.31 -1.67
CA ILE A 118 1.64 -10.48 -2.87
C ILE A 118 0.21 -9.98 -3.01
N ALA A 119 0.05 -8.73 -3.41
CA ALA A 119 -1.21 -8.16 -3.85
C ALA A 119 -1.01 -7.41 -5.16
N SER A 120 -1.97 -7.52 -6.05
CA SER A 120 -2.12 -6.66 -7.23
C SER A 120 -3.61 -6.30 -7.37
N ASN A 121 -4.06 -5.85 -8.54
CA ASN A 121 -5.39 -5.26 -8.70
C ASN A 121 -6.51 -6.32 -8.89
N PHE A 122 -6.60 -7.31 -8.01
CA PHE A 122 -7.66 -8.32 -7.99
C PHE A 122 -8.11 -8.67 -6.57
N ILE A 123 -9.33 -9.18 -6.44
CA ILE A 123 -9.90 -9.65 -5.17
C ILE A 123 -9.49 -11.11 -4.94
N ALA A 124 -8.82 -11.38 -3.83
CA ALA A 124 -8.25 -12.69 -3.51
C ALA A 124 -9.08 -13.51 -2.51
N TYR A 125 -10.00 -12.89 -1.76
CA TYR A 125 -10.71 -13.53 -0.65
C TYR A 125 -11.39 -14.83 -1.07
N ASN A 126 -11.18 -15.90 -0.28
CA ASN A 126 -11.64 -17.25 -0.59
C ASN A 126 -11.19 -17.80 -1.96
N GLY A 127 -10.10 -17.28 -2.52
CA GLY A 127 -9.56 -17.72 -3.81
C GLY A 127 -10.43 -17.36 -5.01
N VAL A 128 -11.28 -16.33 -4.90
CA VAL A 128 -12.17 -15.91 -6.01
C VAL A 128 -11.40 -15.36 -7.20
N ASN A 129 -10.25 -14.72 -6.96
CA ASN A 129 -9.34 -14.17 -7.98
C ASN A 129 -10.07 -13.33 -9.03
N ILE A 130 -10.82 -12.34 -8.59
CA ILE A 130 -11.62 -11.45 -9.46
C ILE A 130 -10.76 -10.25 -9.84
N GLY A 131 -10.30 -10.21 -11.10
CA GLY A 131 -9.57 -9.07 -11.68
C GLY A 131 -10.32 -8.44 -12.85
N GLU A 132 -9.78 -7.35 -13.40
CA GLU A 132 -10.32 -6.65 -14.58
C GLU A 132 -9.92 -7.31 -15.91
N GLY A 133 -9.00 -8.27 -15.88
CA GLY A 133 -8.48 -9.00 -17.04
C GLY A 133 -7.41 -8.23 -17.82
N PHE A 134 -6.73 -7.25 -17.21
CA PHE A 134 -5.68 -6.48 -17.89
C PHE A 134 -4.31 -7.15 -17.70
N ASN A 135 -3.62 -6.89 -16.59
CA ASN A 135 -2.29 -7.44 -16.32
C ASN A 135 -2.00 -7.68 -14.83
N GLU A 136 -3.02 -7.57 -13.98
CA GLU A 136 -2.91 -7.75 -12.55
C GLU A 136 -2.34 -9.12 -12.17
N PHE A 137 -2.75 -10.18 -12.87
CA PHE A 137 -2.21 -11.54 -12.68
C PHE A 137 -0.79 -11.69 -13.23
N GLU A 138 -0.49 -11.12 -14.41
CA GLU A 138 0.87 -11.19 -14.99
C GLU A 138 1.90 -10.52 -14.07
N ARG A 139 1.54 -9.37 -13.48
CA ARG A 139 2.40 -8.67 -12.51
C ARG A 139 2.52 -9.44 -11.20
N TYR A 140 1.44 -10.05 -10.73
CA TYR A 140 1.47 -10.93 -9.56
C TYR A 140 2.46 -12.09 -9.80
N ASP A 141 2.31 -12.80 -10.92
CA ASP A 141 3.15 -13.94 -11.29
C ASP A 141 4.62 -13.55 -11.45
N ALA A 142 4.91 -12.35 -11.97
CA ALA A 142 6.27 -11.84 -12.08
C ALA A 142 6.94 -11.62 -10.70
N VAL A 143 6.18 -11.09 -9.74
CA VAL A 143 6.64 -10.93 -8.35
C VAL A 143 6.89 -12.31 -7.73
N GLU A 144 5.94 -13.24 -7.89
CA GLU A 144 6.03 -14.61 -7.36
C GLU A 144 7.23 -15.37 -7.95
N ALA A 145 7.47 -15.21 -9.26
CA ALA A 145 8.59 -15.82 -9.95
C ALA A 145 9.94 -15.30 -9.46
N LEU A 146 10.07 -13.98 -9.18
CA LEU A 146 11.28 -13.43 -8.58
C LEU A 146 11.51 -14.02 -7.18
N LEU A 147 10.49 -13.97 -6.32
CA LEU A 147 10.60 -14.44 -4.93
C LEU A 147 10.97 -15.92 -4.88
N THR A 148 10.30 -16.75 -5.68
CA THR A 148 10.59 -18.18 -5.81
C THR A 148 12.02 -18.41 -6.27
N ARG A 149 12.47 -17.72 -7.33
CA ARG A 149 13.83 -17.85 -7.88
C ARG A 149 14.90 -17.44 -6.86
N LYS A 150 14.59 -16.48 -5.99
CA LYS A 150 15.50 -15.91 -5.00
C LYS A 150 15.34 -16.52 -3.60
N ASN A 151 14.50 -17.55 -3.45
CA ASN A 151 14.16 -18.15 -2.15
C ASN A 151 13.74 -17.08 -1.12
N ASN A 152 12.88 -16.16 -1.55
CA ASN A 152 12.29 -15.07 -0.76
C ASN A 152 13.28 -14.01 -0.25
N VAL A 153 14.56 -14.07 -0.65
CA VAL A 153 15.60 -13.10 -0.27
C VAL A 153 15.93 -12.21 -1.47
N VAL A 154 15.34 -11.02 -1.49
CA VAL A 154 15.58 -10.00 -2.52
C VAL A 154 16.38 -8.83 -1.96
N ASP A 155 17.28 -8.29 -2.76
CA ASP A 155 17.97 -7.04 -2.43
C ASP A 155 17.31 -5.83 -3.11
N MET A 156 17.80 -4.63 -2.80
CA MET A 156 17.26 -3.39 -3.37
C MET A 156 17.36 -3.36 -4.90
N LYS A 157 18.38 -3.99 -5.49
CA LYS A 157 18.55 -4.03 -6.95
C LYS A 157 17.51 -4.94 -7.60
N ASP A 158 17.25 -6.10 -6.98
CA ASP A 158 16.15 -6.99 -7.39
C ASP A 158 14.80 -6.28 -7.33
N CYS A 159 14.53 -5.51 -6.26
CA CYS A 159 13.30 -4.71 -6.13
C CYS A 159 13.20 -3.62 -7.20
N GLU A 160 14.29 -2.89 -7.46
CA GLU A 160 14.33 -1.86 -8.50
C GLU A 160 14.04 -2.43 -9.88
N ASP A 161 14.72 -3.52 -10.25
CA ASP A 161 14.54 -4.16 -11.54
C ASP A 161 13.12 -4.69 -11.70
N LEU A 162 12.58 -5.36 -10.68
CA LEU A 162 11.21 -5.87 -10.73
C LEU A 162 10.18 -4.76 -10.85
N LEU A 163 10.21 -3.75 -9.97
CA LEU A 163 9.21 -2.67 -9.98
C LEU A 163 9.27 -1.86 -11.28
N ASN A 164 10.47 -1.65 -11.81
CA ASN A 164 10.66 -1.02 -13.11
C ASN A 164 10.33 -1.93 -14.30
N GLU A 165 10.19 -3.24 -14.12
CA GLU A 165 9.75 -4.16 -15.17
C GLU A 165 8.21 -4.22 -15.20
N ILE A 166 7.60 -4.48 -14.04
CA ILE A 166 6.15 -4.72 -13.92
C ILE A 166 5.30 -3.45 -14.00
N GLY A 167 5.91 -2.25 -14.00
CA GLY A 167 5.18 -1.00 -14.19
C GLY A 167 4.31 -0.99 -15.46
N ILE A 168 3.14 -0.36 -15.38
CA ILE A 168 2.16 -0.37 -16.48
C ILE A 168 2.60 0.51 -17.65
N VAL A 169 2.57 -0.04 -18.87
CA VAL A 169 2.54 0.74 -20.13
C VAL A 169 1.19 0.51 -20.79
N TYR A 170 0.46 1.59 -21.06
CA TYR A 170 -0.87 1.53 -21.68
C TYR A 170 -0.88 2.40 -22.94
N GLU A 171 -1.25 1.83 -24.08
CA GLU A 171 -1.28 2.50 -25.39
C GLU A 171 0.04 3.22 -25.73
N GLY A 172 1.18 2.57 -25.42
CA GLY A 172 2.52 3.11 -25.66
C GLY A 172 2.94 4.23 -24.71
N THR A 173 2.12 4.57 -23.71
CA THR A 173 2.42 5.55 -22.67
C THR A 173 2.78 4.84 -21.37
N ASP A 174 3.93 5.17 -20.79
CA ASP A 174 4.28 4.69 -19.44
C ASP A 174 3.37 5.33 -18.41
N LYS A 175 2.67 4.50 -17.63
CA LYS A 175 1.73 4.92 -16.59
C LYS A 175 2.32 4.81 -15.20
N LEU A 176 3.46 4.12 -15.01
CA LEU A 176 4.13 4.05 -13.72
C LEU A 176 4.55 5.47 -13.29
N GLN A 177 4.03 5.94 -12.15
CA GLN A 177 4.31 7.29 -11.66
C GLN A 177 5.43 7.31 -10.61
N TRP A 178 5.48 6.30 -9.74
CA TRP A 178 6.55 6.10 -8.77
C TRP A 178 6.60 4.64 -8.34
N SER A 179 7.72 4.29 -7.73
CA SER A 179 7.95 3.02 -7.04
C SER A 179 8.56 3.31 -5.67
N ALA A 180 8.19 2.51 -4.67
CA ALA A 180 8.70 2.65 -3.31
C ALA A 180 9.04 1.28 -2.72
N VAL A 181 10.11 1.24 -1.92
CA VAL A 181 10.51 0.07 -1.12
C VAL A 181 10.68 0.54 0.32
N TYR A 182 10.04 -0.19 1.24
CA TYR A 182 10.09 0.06 2.67
C TYR A 182 10.81 -1.10 3.35
N ASN A 183 11.83 -0.78 4.14
CA ASN A 183 12.45 -1.73 5.06
C ASN A 183 11.81 -1.54 6.43
N LEU A 184 10.93 -2.48 6.79
CA LEU A 184 10.07 -2.38 7.97
C LEU A 184 10.85 -2.51 9.28
N THR A 185 11.96 -3.24 9.27
CA THR A 185 12.81 -3.47 10.44
C THR A 185 13.70 -2.28 10.74
N ASP A 186 14.33 -1.71 9.70
CA ASP A 186 15.26 -0.59 9.86
C ASP A 186 14.54 0.77 9.86
N GLY A 187 13.25 0.81 9.50
CA GLY A 187 12.49 2.07 9.39
C GLY A 187 12.94 2.95 8.23
N THR A 188 13.65 2.38 7.25
CA THR A 188 14.17 3.11 6.09
C THR A 188 13.39 2.81 4.83
N GLY A 189 13.54 3.61 3.79
CA GLY A 189 12.98 3.31 2.49
C GLY A 189 13.60 4.11 1.36
N LYS A 190 13.24 3.73 0.14
CA LYS A 190 13.63 4.40 -1.10
C LYS A 190 12.40 4.57 -1.98
N ILE A 191 12.22 5.76 -2.53
CA ILE A 191 11.17 6.07 -3.51
C ILE A 191 11.82 6.70 -4.74
N TRP A 192 11.33 6.38 -5.94
CA TRP A 192 11.78 7.02 -7.18
C TRP A 192 10.60 7.26 -8.13
N PRO A 193 10.66 8.33 -8.94
CA PRO A 193 9.63 8.62 -9.92
C PRO A 193 9.79 7.73 -11.16
N HIS A 194 8.67 7.35 -11.76
CA HIS A 194 8.61 6.53 -12.97
C HIS A 194 9.52 5.30 -12.87
N ARG A 195 10.41 5.11 -13.86
CA ARG A 195 11.45 4.08 -13.88
C ARG A 195 12.85 4.69 -13.69
N ASP A 196 12.93 5.87 -13.06
CA ASP A 196 14.14 6.70 -13.03
C ASP A 196 14.77 6.76 -11.63
N ILE A 197 15.68 5.81 -11.39
CA ILE A 197 16.38 5.67 -10.11
C ILE A 197 17.39 6.79 -9.85
N GLU A 198 17.81 7.54 -10.88
CA GLU A 198 18.75 8.65 -10.70
C GLU A 198 18.11 9.78 -9.86
N TYR A 199 16.78 9.86 -9.87
CA TYR A 199 16.00 10.79 -9.05
C TYR A 199 15.41 10.14 -7.79
N ALA A 200 15.98 9.02 -7.35
CA ALA A 200 15.54 8.36 -6.13
C ALA A 200 15.81 9.22 -4.87
N TRP A 201 14.91 9.11 -3.91
CA TRP A 201 15.04 9.69 -2.59
C TRP A 201 15.02 8.58 -1.53
N ASN A 202 16.06 8.53 -0.69
CA ASN A 202 16.08 7.68 0.50
C ASN A 202 15.49 8.45 1.68
N PHE A 203 14.73 7.76 2.51
CA PHE A 203 14.14 8.32 3.72
C PHE A 203 14.29 7.37 4.90
N ASP A 204 14.13 7.95 6.09
CA ASP A 204 14.14 7.27 7.38
C ASP A 204 12.94 7.78 8.19
N VAL A 205 12.12 6.85 8.69
CA VAL A 205 10.92 7.11 9.49
C VAL A 205 11.27 7.11 10.98
N ILE A 206 12.32 6.39 11.38
CA ILE A 206 12.78 6.31 12.76
C ILE A 206 13.97 7.25 12.90
N SER A 207 13.72 8.50 13.31
CA SER A 207 14.85 9.37 13.65
C SER A 207 15.64 8.68 14.78
N HIS A 208 16.88 8.25 14.52
CA HIS A 208 17.83 7.97 15.59
C HIS A 208 17.94 9.25 16.40
N LYS A 209 17.22 9.34 17.53
CA LYS A 209 17.50 10.35 18.55
C LYS A 209 18.94 10.08 18.95
N GLY A 210 19.84 10.94 18.49
CA GLY A 210 21.25 10.86 18.80
C GLY A 210 21.42 10.67 20.30
N SER A 211 22.26 9.69 20.64
CA SER A 211 22.81 9.46 21.97
C SER A 211 23.42 10.72 22.57
#